data_AF-A0A539E334-F1
#
_entry.id   AF-A0A539E334-F1
#
_cell.length_a   1.000
_cell.length_b   1.000
_cell.length_c   1.000
_cell.angle_alpha   90.00
_cell.angle_beta   90.00
_cell.angle_gamma   90.00
#
_symmetry.space_group_name_H-M   'P 1'
#
loop_
_entity.id
_entity.type
_entity.pdbx_description
1 polymer ?
#
loop_
_entity_poly.entity_id
_entity_poly.type
_entity_poly.pdbx_seq_one_letter_code
_entity_poly.pdbx_strand_id
1 'polypeptide(L)'
;MSCTPTWAHWLARNAVVKVRRQLSWGGRFETGLGISPADRIPCPWAVTMMHVFWDGRVPRCPGDTEGEEGVGNAWHDSLANLWGQLGAYRDLHLERDFDALPERCHTCTDWMTGAAERLRPRNDDTRVKPAQQRLSTPMVQ
;
A
#
# COMPACT_ATOMS: atom_id res chain seq x y z
N MET A 1 14.27 -25.06 -19.62
CA MET A 1 12.92 -24.52 -19.93
C MET A 1 12.90 -23.07 -19.45
N SER A 2 12.85 -22.08 -20.35
CA SER A 2 12.73 -20.69 -19.91
C SER A 2 11.27 -20.42 -19.55
N CYS A 3 11.00 -20.17 -18.27
CA CYS A 3 9.67 -19.76 -17.83
C CYS A 3 9.49 -18.28 -18.20
N THR A 4 8.64 -17.99 -19.17
CA THR A 4 8.28 -16.61 -19.49
C THR A 4 7.55 -16.02 -18.29
N PRO A 5 7.99 -14.88 -17.74
CA PRO A 5 7.32 -14.29 -16.59
C PRO A 5 5.90 -13.88 -16.98
N THR A 6 4.94 -14.08 -16.07
CA THR A 6 3.50 -13.89 -16.32
C THR A 6 3.16 -12.48 -16.81
N TRP A 7 3.92 -11.45 -16.42
CA TRP A 7 3.73 -10.08 -16.88
C TRP A 7 3.92 -9.92 -18.40
N ALA A 8 4.81 -10.71 -19.03
CA ALA A 8 5.08 -10.60 -20.47
C ALA A 8 3.86 -11.04 -21.31
N HIS A 9 3.10 -12.03 -20.83
CA HIS A 9 1.84 -12.46 -21.45
C HIS A 9 0.82 -11.31 -21.55
N TRP A 10 0.74 -10.49 -20.50
CA TRP A 10 -0.18 -9.37 -20.40
C TRP A 10 0.29 -8.15 -21.20
N LEU A 11 1.59 -7.85 -21.19
CA LEU A 11 2.15 -6.77 -22.02
C LEU A 11 1.92 -7.02 -23.52
N ALA A 12 2.05 -8.26 -23.99
CA ALA A 12 1.76 -8.65 -25.38
C ALA A 12 0.29 -8.43 -25.78
N ARG A 13 -0.61 -8.29 -24.80
CA ARG A 13 -2.05 -7.99 -24.98
C ARG A 13 -2.37 -6.52 -24.73
N ASN A 14 -1.35 -5.66 -24.76
CA ASN A 14 -1.47 -4.22 -24.57
C ASN A 14 -1.99 -3.81 -23.17
N ALA A 15 -1.83 -4.67 -22.16
CA ALA A 15 -2.18 -4.33 -20.78
C ALA A 15 -1.06 -3.54 -20.09
N VAL A 16 -1.41 -2.61 -19.21
CA VAL A 16 -0.46 -2.00 -18.27
C VAL A 16 -0.33 -2.93 -17.07
N VAL A 17 0.91 -3.30 -16.71
CA VAL A 17 1.16 -4.28 -15.65
C VAL A 17 1.83 -3.59 -14.46
N LYS A 18 1.27 -3.76 -13.27
CA LYS A 18 1.92 -3.39 -12.00
C LYS A 18 2.60 -4.62 -11.42
N VAL A 19 3.92 -4.64 -11.44
CA VAL A 19 4.72 -5.70 -10.81
C VAL A 19 5.07 -5.25 -9.41
N ARG A 20 4.77 -6.08 -8.43
CA ARG A 20 5.07 -5.81 -7.02
C ARG A 20 5.55 -7.09 -6.34
N ARG A 21 6.26 -6.93 -5.24
CA ARG A 21 6.63 -8.03 -4.36
C ARG A 21 5.38 -8.69 -3.78
N GLN A 22 5.46 -10.01 -3.56
CA GLN A 22 4.46 -10.73 -2.80
C GLN A 22 4.37 -10.14 -1.38
N LEU A 23 3.16 -10.12 -0.82
CA LEU A 23 2.94 -9.65 0.55
C LEU A 23 3.48 -10.67 1.53
N SER A 24 4.20 -10.19 2.54
CA SER A 24 4.62 -10.93 3.72
C SER A 24 3.52 -11.00 4.78
N TRP A 25 2.44 -10.22 4.65
CA TRP A 25 1.34 -10.13 5.62
C TRP A 25 1.84 -9.75 7.01
N GLY A 26 2.46 -8.58 7.10
CA GLY A 26 3.05 -8.11 8.35
C GLY A 26 4.23 -8.96 8.81
N GLY A 27 5.00 -9.55 7.89
CA GLY A 27 6.16 -10.39 8.22
C GLY A 27 5.84 -11.86 8.52
N ARG A 28 4.59 -12.31 8.39
CA ARG A 28 4.19 -13.71 8.62
C ARG A 28 4.76 -14.71 7.63
N PHE A 29 5.08 -14.27 6.41
CA PHE A 29 5.59 -15.13 5.34
C PHE A 29 6.86 -14.58 4.69
N GLU A 30 7.78 -15.49 4.39
CA GLU A 30 8.93 -15.18 3.54
C GLU A 30 8.51 -14.89 2.11
N THR A 31 9.31 -14.06 1.46
CA THR A 31 9.00 -13.46 0.18
C THR A 31 10.27 -13.45 -0.67
N GLY A 32 10.18 -13.93 -1.91
CA GLY A 32 11.35 -14.38 -2.69
C GLY A 32 12.23 -13.31 -3.35
N LEU A 33 12.08 -12.02 -3.02
CA LEU A 33 12.93 -10.95 -3.58
C LEU A 33 13.80 -10.31 -2.49
N GLY A 34 15.08 -10.08 -2.80
CA GLY A 34 16.03 -9.42 -1.90
C GLY A 34 15.58 -7.99 -1.57
N ILE A 35 15.85 -7.57 -0.33
CA ILE A 35 15.47 -6.27 0.20
C ILE A 35 16.72 -5.58 0.71
N SER A 36 16.92 -4.33 0.29
CA SER A 36 17.89 -3.45 0.94
C SER A 36 17.15 -2.57 1.94
N PRO A 37 17.52 -2.61 3.24
CA PRO A 37 17.01 -1.67 4.23
C PRO A 37 17.26 -0.20 3.88
N ALA A 38 18.31 0.09 3.09
CA ALA A 38 18.62 1.45 2.64
C ALA A 38 17.51 2.05 1.76
N ASP A 39 16.70 1.21 1.11
CA ASP A 39 15.60 1.63 0.23
C ASP A 39 14.26 1.73 0.97
N ARG A 40 14.25 1.67 2.31
CA ARG A 40 13.01 1.74 3.09
C ARG A 40 12.29 3.06 2.87
N ILE A 41 11.03 2.95 2.47
CA ILE A 41 10.10 4.07 2.29
C ILE A 41 9.02 4.05 3.37
N PRO A 42 8.33 5.19 3.62
CA PRO A 42 7.09 5.19 4.39
C PRO A 42 6.12 4.13 3.86
N CYS A 43 5.59 3.28 4.74
CA CYS A 43 4.70 2.19 4.34
C CYS A 43 3.42 2.77 3.72
N PRO A 44 3.12 2.50 2.44
CA PRO A 44 1.94 3.06 1.78
C PRO A 44 0.63 2.72 2.48
N TRP A 45 0.58 1.54 3.11
CA TRP A 45 -0.58 1.08 3.86
C TRP A 45 -0.83 1.88 5.12
N ALA A 46 0.23 2.39 5.77
CA ALA A 46 0.10 3.26 6.92
C ALA A 46 -0.34 4.67 6.48
N VAL A 47 0.29 5.21 5.43
CA VAL A 47 0.15 6.64 5.10
C VAL A 47 -1.07 6.98 4.24
N THR A 48 -1.52 6.07 3.36
CA THR A 48 -2.55 6.42 2.35
C THR A 48 -3.93 5.83 2.61
N MET A 49 -4.09 4.93 3.58
CA MET A 49 -5.33 4.17 3.75
C MET A 49 -5.58 3.75 5.19
N MET A 50 -6.86 3.61 5.53
CA MET A 50 -7.35 3.03 6.78
C MET A 50 -8.05 1.71 6.47
N HIS A 51 -7.92 0.73 7.35
CA HIS A 51 -8.59 -0.56 7.20
C HIS A 51 -9.64 -0.72 8.30
N VAL A 52 -10.77 -1.28 7.92
CA VAL A 52 -11.87 -1.59 8.84
C VAL A 52 -12.20 -3.06 8.63
N PHE A 53 -12.14 -3.85 9.70
CA PHE A 53 -12.47 -5.26 9.68
C PHE A 53 -13.97 -5.47 9.65
N TRP A 54 -14.37 -6.71 9.32
CA TRP A 54 -15.77 -7.09 9.18
C TRP A 54 -16.57 -6.89 10.48
N ASP A 55 -15.92 -6.95 11.63
CA ASP A 55 -16.48 -6.73 12.97
C ASP A 55 -16.34 -5.27 13.47
N GLY A 56 -15.98 -4.36 12.56
CA GLY A 56 -15.82 -2.94 12.82
C GLY A 56 -14.47 -2.55 13.43
N ARG A 57 -13.62 -3.49 13.88
CA ARG A 57 -12.29 -3.14 14.42
C ARG A 57 -11.44 -2.41 13.38
N VAL A 58 -10.68 -1.41 13.83
CA VAL A 58 -9.77 -0.64 12.99
C VAL A 58 -8.32 -0.96 13.37
N PRO A 59 -7.66 -1.90 12.67
CA PRO A 59 -6.25 -2.18 12.89
C PRO A 59 -5.39 -1.02 12.36
N ARG A 60 -4.17 -0.95 12.88
CA ARG A 60 -3.14 0.00 12.46
C ARG A 60 -2.64 -0.25 11.03
N CYS A 61 -2.64 -1.51 10.60
CA CYS A 61 -2.07 -1.97 9.34
C CYS A 61 -2.85 -3.21 8.85
N PRO A 62 -3.06 -3.40 7.53
CA PRO A 62 -3.71 -4.61 7.01
C PRO A 62 -2.85 -5.87 7.13
N GLY A 63 -1.55 -5.72 7.40
CA GLY A 63 -0.65 -6.83 7.70
C GLY A 63 -0.89 -7.44 9.09
N ASP A 64 -1.62 -6.76 9.97
CA ASP A 64 -2.13 -7.32 11.21
C ASP A 64 -3.52 -7.92 10.95
N THR A 65 -3.55 -9.13 10.38
CA THR A 65 -4.80 -9.79 9.96
C THR A 65 -5.70 -10.20 11.12
N GLU A 66 -5.16 -10.28 12.35
CA GLU A 66 -5.93 -10.64 13.54
C GLU A 66 -6.49 -9.42 14.25
N GLY A 67 -5.98 -8.22 13.94
CA GLY A 67 -6.41 -6.96 14.53
C GLY A 67 -5.99 -6.85 15.99
N GLU A 68 -4.78 -7.33 16.30
CA GLU A 68 -4.13 -7.25 17.61
C GLU A 68 -3.72 -5.82 17.97
N GLU A 69 -3.39 -5.01 16.96
CA GLU A 69 -2.84 -3.67 17.08
C GLU A 69 -3.75 -2.65 16.38
N GLY A 70 -4.77 -2.15 17.09
CA GLY A 70 -5.77 -1.22 16.53
C GLY A 70 -6.03 0.02 17.38
N VAL A 71 -6.93 0.88 16.89
CA VAL A 71 -7.32 2.15 17.54
C VAL A 71 -8.77 2.21 18.00
N GLY A 72 -9.57 1.18 17.72
CA GLY A 72 -10.97 1.14 18.14
C GLY A 72 -11.87 0.39 17.17
N ASN A 73 -13.15 0.77 17.16
CA ASN A 73 -14.19 0.12 16.37
C ASN A 73 -15.10 1.17 15.69
N ALA A 74 -15.27 1.04 14.37
CA ALA A 74 -16.06 1.92 13.52
C ALA A 74 -17.58 1.89 13.79
N TRP A 75 -18.07 0.94 14.58
CA TRP A 75 -19.46 0.90 15.04
C TRP A 75 -19.70 1.79 16.26
N HIS A 76 -18.64 2.17 16.98
CA HIS A 76 -18.71 2.95 18.22
C HIS A 76 -18.12 4.35 18.09
N ASP A 77 -17.36 4.63 17.02
CA ASP A 77 -16.67 5.88 16.82
C ASP A 77 -16.62 6.27 15.34
N SER A 78 -16.44 7.55 15.06
CA SER A 78 -16.34 8.07 13.70
C SER A 78 -15.02 7.65 13.04
N LEU A 79 -15.08 7.38 11.74
CA LEU A 79 -13.88 7.09 10.94
C LEU A 79 -12.86 8.23 10.97
N ALA A 80 -13.31 9.49 11.09
CA ALA A 80 -12.43 10.65 11.21
C ALA A 80 -11.63 10.63 12.51
N ASN A 81 -12.27 10.31 13.64
CA ASN A 81 -11.58 10.20 14.92
C ASN A 81 -10.61 9.01 14.94
N LEU A 82 -11.05 7.84 14.50
CA LEU A 82 -10.20 6.64 14.42
C LEU A 82 -8.99 6.88 13.49
N TRP A 83 -9.19 7.56 12.36
CA TRP A 83 -8.08 7.98 11.50
C TRP A 83 -7.13 8.95 12.19
N GLY A 84 -7.65 9.90 12.98
CA GLY A 84 -6.87 10.82 13.79
C GLY A 84 -5.99 10.10 14.82
N GLN A 85 -6.51 9.06 15.48
CA GLN A 85 -5.76 8.25 16.45
C GLN A 85 -4.58 7.49 15.82
N LEU A 86 -4.66 7.15 14.53
CA LEU A 86 -3.56 6.58 13.77
C LEU A 86 -2.49 7.62 13.34
N GLY A 87 -2.67 8.89 13.69
CA GLY A 87 -1.79 10.02 13.32
C GLY A 87 -0.34 9.81 13.69
N ALA A 88 -0.06 9.60 14.98
CA ALA A 88 1.32 9.40 15.47
C ALA A 88 2.04 8.25 14.74
N TYR A 89 1.33 7.16 14.42
CA TYR A 89 1.91 6.06 13.66
C TYR A 89 2.26 6.43 12.21
N ARG A 90 1.47 7.31 11.58
CA ARG A 90 1.81 7.85 10.26
C ARG A 90 2.96 8.85 10.34
N ASP A 91 3.03 9.64 11.40
CA ASP A 91 4.09 10.63 11.59
C ASP A 91 5.46 9.93 11.66
N LEU A 92 5.58 8.84 12.43
CA LEU A 92 6.79 8.00 12.45
C LEU A 92 7.22 7.53 11.05
N HIS A 93 6.26 7.19 10.19
CA HIS A 93 6.56 6.81 8.82
C HIS A 93 7.03 7.98 7.96
N LEU A 94 6.37 9.13 8.06
CA LEU A 94 6.69 10.33 7.26
C LEU A 94 8.02 10.95 7.68
N GLU A 95 8.34 10.90 8.97
CA GLU A 95 9.61 11.35 9.55
C GLU A 95 10.75 10.35 9.36
N ARG A 96 10.43 9.14 8.85
CA ARG A 96 11.37 8.03 8.65
C ARG A 96 12.01 7.53 9.96
N ASP A 97 11.34 7.73 11.09
CA ASP A 97 11.71 7.14 12.37
C ASP A 97 11.21 5.68 12.43
N PHE A 98 11.88 4.83 11.67
CA PHE A 98 11.50 3.43 11.53
C PHE A 98 11.88 2.56 12.73
N ASP A 99 12.77 3.07 13.59
CA ASP A 99 13.23 2.38 14.80
C ASP A 99 12.23 2.54 15.94
N ALA A 100 11.44 3.62 15.95
CA ALA A 100 10.33 3.81 16.90
C ALA A 100 9.03 3.11 16.47
N LEU A 101 9.01 2.45 15.30
CA LEU A 101 7.82 1.73 14.84
C LEU A 101 7.55 0.47 15.69
N PRO A 102 6.31 -0.03 15.70
CA PRO A 102 5.96 -1.29 16.37
C PRO A 102 6.78 -2.48 15.87
N GLU A 103 6.96 -3.50 16.71
CA GLU A 103 7.83 -4.65 16.45
C GLU A 103 7.60 -5.31 15.08
N ARG A 104 6.33 -5.51 14.71
CA ARG A 104 5.91 -6.06 13.42
C ARG A 104 6.52 -5.30 12.23
N CYS A 105 6.70 -3.99 12.34
CA CYS A 105 7.22 -3.15 11.27
C CYS A 105 8.73 -3.28 11.08
N HIS A 106 9.50 -3.86 12.01
CA HIS A 106 10.94 -4.02 11.83
C HIS A 106 11.28 -5.14 10.85
N THR A 107 10.49 -6.21 10.83
CA THR A 107 10.69 -7.37 9.94
C THR A 107 9.72 -7.39 8.76
N CYS A 108 8.63 -6.61 8.81
CA CYS A 108 7.68 -6.50 7.72
C CYS A 108 8.31 -5.90 6.46
N THR A 109 7.96 -6.48 5.31
CA THR A 109 8.50 -6.12 4.00
C THR A 109 7.45 -5.52 3.07
N ASP A 110 6.23 -5.33 3.58
CA ASP A 110 5.06 -4.91 2.78
C ASP A 110 5.11 -3.42 2.40
N TRP A 111 5.96 -2.63 3.05
CA TRP A 111 6.25 -1.26 2.64
C TRP A 111 6.78 -1.20 1.19
N MET A 112 7.40 -2.28 0.69
CA MET A 112 7.85 -2.39 -0.70
C MET A 112 6.71 -2.43 -1.73
N THR A 113 5.46 -2.60 -1.31
CA THR A 113 4.30 -2.48 -2.21
C THR A 113 4.22 -1.09 -2.87
N GLY A 114 4.82 -0.07 -2.24
CA GLY A 114 4.97 1.27 -2.78
C GLY A 114 6.04 1.37 -3.86
N ALA A 115 7.07 0.53 -3.81
CA ALA A 115 8.15 0.44 -4.79
C ALA A 115 7.78 -0.43 -6.02
N ALA A 116 6.48 -0.59 -6.29
CA ALA A 116 6.00 -1.40 -7.40
C ALA A 116 6.33 -0.77 -8.76
N GLU A 117 6.84 -1.57 -9.68
CA GLU A 117 7.13 -1.15 -11.04
C GLU A 117 5.86 -1.17 -11.89
N ARG A 118 5.67 -0.14 -12.72
CA ARG A 118 4.58 -0.07 -13.69
C ARG A 118 5.13 -0.23 -15.10
N LEU A 119 4.98 -1.42 -15.65
CA LEU A 119 5.36 -1.75 -17.02
C LEU A 119 4.26 -1.31 -17.99
N ARG A 120 4.66 -0.69 -19.10
CA ARG A 120 3.78 -0.29 -20.20
C ARG A 120 4.16 -1.04 -21.48
N PRO A 121 3.20 -1.36 -22.36
CA PRO A 121 3.50 -1.90 -23.69
C PRO A 121 4.40 -0.94 -24.47
N ARG A 122 5.31 -1.47 -25.29
CA ARG A 122 6.37 -0.71 -25.99
C ARG A 122 5.86 0.10 -27.21
N ASN A 123 4.55 0.28 -27.36
CA ASN A 123 4.00 0.99 -28.51
C ASN A 123 4.10 2.51 -28.32
N ASP A 124 4.88 3.16 -29.20
CA ASP A 124 5.08 4.61 -29.30
C ASP A 124 3.80 5.43 -29.58
N ASP A 125 2.64 4.80 -29.72
CA ASP A 125 1.39 5.48 -30.14
C ASP A 125 0.25 5.38 -29.11
N THR A 126 0.57 5.18 -27.83
CA THR A 126 -0.43 5.31 -26.76
C THR A 126 -0.17 6.54 -25.91
N ARG A 127 -0.51 7.71 -26.47
CA ARG A 127 -1.01 8.82 -25.65
C ARG A 127 -2.24 8.32 -24.90
N VAL A 128 -2.03 7.74 -23.72
CA VAL A 128 -3.08 7.70 -22.72
C VAL A 128 -3.38 9.17 -22.43
N LYS A 129 -4.49 9.69 -22.96
CA LYS A 129 -4.99 11.00 -22.52
C LYS A 129 -4.96 10.95 -20.99
N PRO A 130 -4.27 11.89 -20.31
CA PRO A 130 -4.38 11.94 -18.86
C PRO A 130 -5.86 11.94 -18.56
N ALA A 131 -6.28 11.13 -17.59
CA ALA A 131 -7.59 11.34 -16.98
C ALA A 131 -7.50 12.71 -16.27
N GLN A 132 -7.61 13.79 -17.04
CA GLN A 132 -7.70 15.13 -16.52
C GLN A 132 -8.98 15.16 -15.69
N GLN A 133 -8.78 15.27 -14.38
CA GLN A 133 -9.59 16.04 -13.45
C GLN A 133 -11.00 16.36 -13.96
N ARG A 134 -11.98 15.54 -13.58
CA ARG A 134 -13.32 16.08 -13.28
C ARG A 134 -13.36 16.44 -11.80
N LEU A 135 -12.54 17.43 -11.41
CA LEU A 135 -12.71 18.18 -10.17
C LEU A 135 -12.78 19.65 -10.52
N SER A 136 -13.84 20.00 -11.26
CA SER A 136 -14.30 21.37 -11.42
C SER A 136 -15.60 21.34 -12.23
N THR A 137 -16.66 20.78 -11.63
CA THR A 137 -17.99 21.32 -11.89
C THR A 137 -18.22 22.38 -10.81
N PRO A 138 -18.28 23.67 -11.14
CA PRO A 138 -18.75 24.65 -10.17
C PRO A 138 -20.20 24.31 -9.82
N MET A 139 -20.51 24.18 -8.54
CA MET A 139 -21.87 24.39 -8.07
C MET A 139 -22.22 25.84 -8.44
N VAL A 140 -23.03 25.99 -9.49
CA VAL A 140 -23.63 27.27 -9.84
C VAL A 140 -24.85 27.44 -8.96
N GLN A 141 -24.71 28.42 -8.07
CA GLN A 141 -25.69 29.27 -7.38
C GLN A 141 -26.79 28.60 -6.55
#